data_AF-A0A7J3ZCA9-F1
#
_entry.id   AF-A0A7J3ZCA9-F1
#
_cell.length_a   1.000
_cell.length_b   1.000
_cell.length_c   1.000
_cell.angle_alpha   90.00
_cell.angle_beta   90.00
_cell.angle_gamma   90.00
#
_symmetry.space_group_name_H-M   'P 1'
#
loop_
_entity.id
_entity.type
_entity.pdbx_description
1 polymer ?
#
loop_
_entity_poly.entity_id
_entity_poly.type
_entity_poly.pdbx_seq_one_letter_code
_entity_poly.pdbx_strand_id
1 'polypeptide(L)'
;MSSCIYCGSRDVIYDTHAGYMICCSCGSVLETIYESETEAIRRLRISVDTTEKRSKRSETHGSSMNIGHIYRAYRRVIGTRKLRKGVIIRDDAIISIANKARFYKLFTHVRDNVVEDLLDRSPVLRKVLDILRDYPSLYSRTTRGKIATAYIAAKIALNDPIMYGQVSKFFGLTRVHIRRIKNAVERARDLIAKVSVIEDLSKELASIDHMISEHLGRVGRDAS
;
A
#
# COMPACT_ATOMS: atom_id res chain seq x y z
N MET A 1 -13.20 -2.12 -26.01
CA MET A 1 -12.02 -2.02 -25.12
C MET A 1 -12.37 -1.07 -23.98
N SER A 2 -12.50 -1.59 -22.76
CA SER A 2 -12.90 -0.81 -21.59
C SER A 2 -11.75 0.06 -21.10
N SER A 3 -11.86 1.38 -21.28
CA SER A 3 -11.00 2.36 -20.61
C SER A 3 -11.58 2.70 -19.24
N CYS A 4 -10.72 2.90 -18.25
CA CYS A 4 -11.13 3.33 -16.93
C CYS A 4 -11.85 4.68 -16.99
N ILE A 5 -13.12 4.73 -16.57
CA ILE A 5 -13.95 5.95 -16.56
C ILE A 5 -13.39 7.04 -15.63
N TYR A 6 -12.53 6.69 -14.68
CA TYR A 6 -11.98 7.62 -13.69
C TYR A 6 -10.64 8.21 -14.09
N CYS A 7 -9.78 7.47 -14.81
CA CYS A 7 -8.42 7.92 -15.15
C CYS A 7 -8.04 7.78 -16.63
N GLY A 8 -8.95 7.28 -17.47
CA GLY A 8 -8.73 7.07 -18.92
C GLY A 8 -7.76 5.95 -19.28
N SER A 9 -7.17 5.27 -18.29
CA SER A 9 -6.20 4.20 -18.53
C SER A 9 -6.88 2.97 -19.14
N ARG A 10 -6.21 2.36 -20.13
CA ARG A 10 -6.64 1.10 -20.77
C ARG A 10 -6.09 -0.14 -20.06
N ASP A 11 -5.29 0.05 -19.03
CA ASP A 11 -4.65 -1.02 -18.29
C ASP A 11 -5.60 -1.48 -17.16
N VAL A 12 -6.28 -2.60 -17.40
CA VAL A 12 -7.33 -3.16 -16.54
C VAL A 12 -7.00 -4.63 -16.26
N ILE A 13 -7.08 -5.02 -14.99
CA ILE A 13 -6.89 -6.39 -14.51
C ILE A 13 -8.24 -6.94 -14.01
N TYR A 14 -8.50 -8.18 -14.35
CA TYR A 14 -9.63 -8.96 -13.84
C TYR A 14 -9.16 -9.68 -12.57
N ASP A 15 -9.79 -9.37 -11.44
CA ASP A 15 -9.64 -10.11 -10.19
C ASP A 15 -10.78 -11.11 -10.08
N THR A 16 -10.55 -12.30 -10.62
CA THR A 16 -11.51 -13.40 -10.60
C THR A 16 -11.73 -13.99 -9.20
N HIS A 17 -10.86 -13.69 -8.22
CA HIS A 17 -11.03 -14.14 -6.84
C HIS A 17 -11.92 -13.20 -6.02
N ALA A 18 -11.83 -11.89 -6.29
CA ALA A 18 -12.69 -10.89 -5.65
C ALA A 18 -13.98 -10.62 -6.44
N GLY A 19 -14.06 -11.08 -7.69
CA GLY A 19 -15.18 -10.85 -8.59
C GLY A 19 -15.22 -9.41 -9.08
N TYR A 20 -14.07 -8.78 -9.36
CA TYR A 20 -14.04 -7.37 -9.77
C TYR A 20 -13.12 -7.14 -10.97
N MET A 21 -13.48 -6.18 -11.81
CA MET A 21 -12.65 -5.63 -12.87
C MET A 21 -12.02 -4.33 -12.35
N ILE A 22 -10.68 -4.22 -12.35
CA ILE A 22 -9.96 -3.15 -11.64
C ILE A 22 -8.98 -2.46 -12.57
N CYS A 23 -8.95 -1.12 -12.57
CA CYS A 23 -7.94 -0.36 -13.30
C CYS A 23 -6.57 -0.43 -12.62
N CYS A 24 -5.53 -0.85 -13.34
CA CYS A 24 -4.16 -0.97 -12.85
C CYS A 24 -3.50 0.38 -12.51
N SER A 25 -3.98 1.45 -13.15
CA SER A 25 -3.37 2.77 -13.05
C SER A 25 -3.90 3.59 -11.89
N CYS A 26 -5.19 3.53 -11.58
CA CYS A 26 -5.80 4.29 -10.49
C CYS A 26 -6.42 3.40 -9.40
N GLY A 27 -6.51 2.09 -9.62
CA GLY A 27 -7.08 1.14 -8.64
C GLY A 27 -8.60 1.19 -8.52
N SER A 28 -9.29 1.91 -9.42
CA SER A 28 -10.75 1.96 -9.42
C SER A 28 -11.33 0.62 -9.85
N VAL A 29 -12.33 0.13 -9.10
CA VAL A 29 -13.18 -0.97 -9.55
C VAL A 29 -14.09 -0.42 -10.64
N LEU A 30 -14.01 -1.01 -11.83
CA LEU A 30 -14.79 -0.64 -13.00
C LEU A 30 -16.12 -1.40 -13.02
N GLU A 31 -16.09 -2.67 -12.62
CA GLU A 31 -17.26 -3.55 -12.68
C GLU A 31 -17.09 -4.77 -11.76
N THR A 32 -18.20 -5.48 -11.51
CA THR A 32 -18.22 -6.73 -10.73
C THR A 32 -18.39 -7.91 -11.69
N ILE A 33 -17.49 -8.88 -11.62
CA ILE A 33 -17.53 -10.13 -12.39
C ILE A 33 -18.49 -11.08 -11.66
N TYR A 34 -19.64 -11.36 -12.27
CA TYR A 34 -20.58 -12.35 -11.78
C TYR A 34 -20.13 -13.76 -12.22
N GLU A 35 -19.92 -14.67 -11.28
CA GLU A 35 -19.77 -16.09 -11.60
C GLU A 35 -21.14 -16.69 -11.93
N SER A 36 -21.33 -17.18 -13.15
CA SER A 36 -22.36 -18.19 -13.40
C SER A 36 -21.91 -19.49 -12.72
N GLU A 37 -22.65 -19.92 -11.69
CA GLU A 37 -22.30 -21.09 -10.88
C GLU A 37 -22.04 -22.31 -11.77
N THR A 38 -20.83 -22.86 -11.72
CA THR A 38 -20.54 -24.19 -12.28
C THR A 38 -20.57 -25.24 -11.17
N GLU A 39 -21.02 -26.46 -11.52
CA GLU A 39 -21.21 -27.63 -10.64
C GLU A 39 -20.04 -27.92 -9.67
N ALA A 40 -18.81 -27.53 -10.03
CA ALA A 40 -17.61 -27.73 -9.23
C ALA A 40 -17.62 -26.94 -7.91
N ILE A 41 -18.19 -25.73 -7.90
CA ILE A 41 -18.26 -24.87 -6.71
C ILE A 41 -19.32 -25.38 -5.73
N ARG A 42 -20.44 -25.94 -6.21
CA ARG A 42 -21.45 -26.59 -5.36
C ARG A 42 -20.90 -27.76 -4.56
N ARG A 43 -20.04 -28.59 -5.17
CA ARG A 43 -19.43 -29.75 -4.49
C ARG A 43 -18.45 -29.35 -3.39
N LEU A 44 -17.80 -28.19 -3.51
CA LEU A 44 -16.87 -27.64 -2.51
C LEU A 44 -17.58 -27.04 -1.29
N ARG A 45 -18.84 -26.58 -1.41
CA ARG A 45 -19.61 -26.10 -0.25
C ARG A 45 -20.10 -27.25 0.65
N ILE A 46 -20.51 -28.37 0.06
CA ILE A 46 -21.03 -29.54 0.81
C ILE A 46 -19.94 -30.17 1.72
N SER A 47 -18.67 -30.08 1.34
CA SER A 47 -17.55 -30.61 2.12
C SER A 47 -17.12 -29.72 3.31
N VAL A 48 -17.47 -28.43 3.31
CA VAL A 48 -17.14 -27.50 4.41
C VAL A 48 -18.18 -27.62 5.54
N ASP A 49 -19.48 -27.70 5.19
CA ASP A 49 -20.57 -27.81 6.18
C ASP A 49 -20.53 -29.12 6.99
N THR A 50 -19.97 -30.19 6.42
CA THR A 50 -19.83 -31.47 7.13
C THR A 50 -18.67 -31.48 8.13
N THR A 51 -17.68 -30.59 7.98
CA THR A 51 -16.53 -30.50 8.90
C THR A 51 -16.76 -29.64 10.14
N GLU A 52 -17.68 -28.67 10.11
CA GLU A 52 -17.97 -27.83 11.28
C GLU A 52 -18.63 -28.61 12.44
N LYS A 53 -19.30 -29.73 12.17
CA LYS A 53 -19.88 -30.59 13.22
C LYS A 53 -18.86 -31.47 13.95
N ARG A 54 -17.58 -31.53 13.53
CA ARG A 54 -16.55 -32.42 14.13
C ARG A 54 -15.50 -31.70 15.00
N SER A 55 -15.53 -30.38 15.14
CA SER A 55 -14.42 -29.61 15.76
C SER A 55 -14.47 -29.43 17.29
N LYS A 56 -15.35 -30.12 18.04
CA LYS A 56 -15.38 -30.03 19.53
C LYS A 56 -14.41 -30.94 20.28
N ARG A 57 -13.42 -31.56 19.63
CA ARG A 57 -12.41 -32.40 20.32
C ARG A 57 -11.02 -32.23 19.71
N SER A 58 -10.29 -31.22 20.18
CA SER A 58 -8.84 -31.27 20.44
C SER A 58 -8.31 -29.87 20.80
N GLU A 59 -8.63 -29.39 21.99
CA GLU A 59 -7.84 -28.36 22.66
C GLU A 59 -6.74 -29.07 23.46
N THR A 60 -5.70 -29.56 22.80
CA THR A 60 -4.49 -30.00 23.50
C THR A 60 -3.29 -29.96 22.56
N HIS A 61 -2.22 -29.34 23.05
CA HIS A 61 -0.92 -29.11 22.43
C HIS A 61 -0.81 -27.90 21.49
N GLY A 62 0.01 -26.94 21.94
CA GLY A 62 0.57 -25.90 21.10
C GLY A 62 1.22 -26.54 19.89
N SER A 63 0.52 -26.42 18.76
CA SER A 63 1.00 -26.87 17.46
C SER A 63 2.28 -26.11 17.15
N SER A 64 3.45 -26.74 17.33
CA SER A 64 4.66 -26.24 16.71
C SER A 64 4.37 -26.11 15.21
N MET A 65 4.48 -24.89 14.72
CA MET A 65 4.01 -24.51 13.40
C MET A 65 4.74 -25.36 12.36
N ASN A 66 4.05 -26.26 11.67
CA ASN A 66 4.69 -27.17 10.74
C ASN A 66 5.21 -26.35 9.54
N ILE A 67 6.54 -26.30 9.39
CA ILE A 67 7.24 -25.56 8.33
C ILE A 67 6.67 -25.87 6.94
N GLY A 68 6.19 -27.09 6.71
CA GLY A 68 5.54 -27.48 5.46
C GLY A 68 4.24 -26.72 5.16
N HIS A 69 3.49 -26.28 6.16
CA HIS A 69 2.27 -25.48 5.98
C HIS A 69 2.60 -24.05 5.56
N ILE A 70 3.59 -23.43 6.20
CA ILE A 70 4.10 -22.09 5.87
C ILE A 70 4.62 -22.10 4.43
N TYR A 71 5.43 -23.09 4.07
CA TYR A 71 5.98 -23.24 2.73
C TYR A 71 4.89 -23.41 1.66
N ARG A 72 3.85 -24.21 1.94
CA ARG A 72 2.69 -24.35 1.03
C ARG A 72 1.91 -23.05 0.87
N ALA A 73 1.70 -22.31 1.94
CA ALA A 73 1.06 -20.99 1.89
C ALA A 73 1.89 -20.00 1.06
N TYR A 74 3.20 -19.92 1.32
CA TYR A 74 4.13 -19.09 0.57
C TYR A 74 4.15 -19.45 -0.92
N ARG A 75 4.26 -20.74 -1.26
CA ARG A 75 4.25 -21.23 -2.65
C ARG A 75 2.94 -20.93 -3.36
N ARG A 76 1.80 -20.98 -2.66
CA ARG A 76 0.49 -20.60 -3.23
C ARG A 76 0.44 -19.11 -3.57
N VAL A 77 1.06 -18.26 -2.74
CA VAL A 77 1.09 -16.80 -2.94
C VAL A 77 2.08 -16.38 -4.02
N ILE A 78 3.31 -16.95 -4.04
CA ILE A 78 4.37 -16.55 -4.97
C ILE A 78 4.40 -17.37 -6.24
N GLY A 79 4.01 -18.64 -6.18
CA GLY A 79 4.11 -19.58 -7.30
C GLY A 79 3.27 -19.19 -8.51
N THR A 80 2.41 -18.18 -8.40
CA THR A 80 1.54 -17.72 -9.47
C THR A 80 2.04 -16.45 -10.18
N ARG A 81 2.85 -15.58 -9.55
CA ARG A 81 3.27 -14.29 -10.15
C ARG A 81 4.62 -13.78 -9.63
N LYS A 82 5.45 -13.25 -10.54
CA LYS A 82 6.64 -12.46 -10.19
C LYS A 82 6.20 -11.16 -9.52
N LEU A 83 6.65 -10.91 -8.29
CA LEU A 83 6.40 -9.65 -7.59
C LEU A 83 7.10 -8.48 -8.30
N ARG A 84 6.48 -7.30 -8.26
CA ARG A 84 7.11 -6.07 -8.78
C ARG A 84 8.33 -5.73 -7.92
N LYS A 85 9.35 -5.10 -8.54
CA LYS A 85 10.59 -4.70 -7.85
C LYS A 85 10.27 -3.94 -6.56
N GLY A 86 10.86 -4.39 -5.45
CA GLY A 86 10.70 -3.78 -4.13
C GLY A 86 9.41 -4.13 -3.39
N VAL A 87 8.49 -4.90 -3.98
CA VAL A 87 7.33 -5.46 -3.26
C VAL A 87 7.75 -6.74 -2.58
N ILE A 88 7.47 -6.83 -1.28
CA ILE A 88 7.74 -8.01 -0.45
C ILE A 88 6.44 -8.47 0.22
N ILE A 89 6.40 -9.73 0.62
CA ILE A 89 5.31 -10.28 1.41
C ILE A 89 5.69 -10.14 2.86
N ARG A 90 4.74 -9.76 3.72
CA ARG A 90 5.02 -9.68 5.15
C ARG A 90 5.05 -11.08 5.76
N ASP A 91 5.98 -11.32 6.67
CA ASP A 91 6.14 -12.63 7.31
C ASP A 91 4.94 -12.99 8.19
N ASP A 92 4.40 -12.01 8.91
CA ASP A 92 3.17 -12.15 9.71
C ASP A 92 1.94 -12.52 8.85
N ALA A 93 1.91 -12.06 7.60
CA ALA A 93 0.87 -12.43 6.64
C ALA A 93 0.93 -13.92 6.29
N ILE A 94 2.13 -14.43 6.03
CA ILE A 94 2.34 -15.83 5.65
C ILE A 94 1.98 -16.72 6.84
N ILE A 95 2.38 -16.34 8.05
CA ILE A 95 2.03 -17.04 9.30
C ILE A 95 0.51 -17.06 9.49
N SER A 96 -0.16 -15.93 9.30
CA SER A 96 -1.62 -15.84 9.45
C SER A 96 -2.36 -16.73 8.44
N ILE A 97 -1.90 -16.74 7.18
CA ILE A 97 -2.45 -17.62 6.13
C ILE A 97 -2.20 -19.10 6.47
N ALA A 98 -1.01 -19.43 6.98
CA ALA A 98 -0.69 -20.79 7.42
C ALA A 98 -1.62 -21.26 8.56
N ASN A 99 -2.02 -20.33 9.43
CA ASN A 99 -2.96 -20.56 10.53
C ASN A 99 -4.44 -20.48 10.12
N LYS A 100 -4.74 -20.39 8.81
CA LYS A 100 -6.11 -20.19 8.28
C LYS A 100 -6.82 -18.94 8.83
N ALA A 101 -6.06 -18.00 9.38
CA ALA A 101 -6.59 -16.72 9.84
C ALA A 101 -6.71 -15.75 8.65
N ARG A 102 -7.67 -14.83 8.72
CA ARG A 102 -7.79 -13.74 7.73
C ARG A 102 -6.65 -12.75 7.95
N PHE A 103 -5.96 -12.36 6.87
CA PHE A 103 -4.92 -11.33 6.91
C PHE A 103 -5.21 -10.22 5.91
N TYR A 104 -5.06 -8.97 6.33
CA TYR A 104 -5.56 -7.80 5.60
C TYR A 104 -4.50 -7.06 4.75
N LYS A 105 -3.18 -7.25 4.98
CA LYS A 105 -2.12 -6.53 4.24
C LYS A 105 -0.99 -7.44 3.76
N LEU A 106 -1.26 -8.36 2.84
CA LEU A 106 -0.28 -9.36 2.38
C LEU A 106 1.03 -8.76 1.81
N PHE A 107 0.91 -7.67 1.06
CA PHE A 107 2.04 -7.05 0.37
C PHE A 107 2.47 -5.75 1.04
N THR A 108 3.77 -5.57 1.16
CA THR A 108 4.43 -4.33 1.60
C THR A 108 5.57 -3.98 0.64
N HIS A 109 6.25 -2.87 0.86
CA HIS A 109 7.44 -2.50 0.09
C HIS A 109 8.67 -2.46 1.00
N VAL A 110 9.85 -2.75 0.45
CA VAL A 110 11.14 -2.68 1.19
C VAL A 110 11.38 -1.30 1.81
N ARG A 111 10.70 -0.27 1.29
CA ARG A 111 10.81 1.12 1.77
C ARG A 111 9.70 1.56 2.71
N ASP A 112 8.71 0.71 3.00
CA ASP A 112 7.66 1.06 3.95
C ASP A 112 8.29 1.36 5.33
N ASN A 113 9.27 0.55 5.78
CA ASN A 113 9.95 0.76 7.06
C ASN A 113 10.64 2.14 7.19
N VAL A 114 11.40 2.54 6.16
CA VAL A 114 12.11 3.83 6.16
C VAL A 114 11.13 5.00 6.15
N VAL A 115 10.03 4.84 5.42
CA VAL A 115 9.02 5.90 5.30
C VAL A 115 8.14 5.96 6.56
N GLU A 116 7.92 4.85 7.25
CA GLU A 116 7.27 4.81 8.57
C GLU A 116 8.17 5.44 9.64
N ASP A 117 9.47 5.16 9.66
CA ASP A 117 10.45 5.82 10.56
C ASP A 117 10.49 7.35 10.35
N LEU A 118 10.38 7.82 9.10
CA LEU A 118 10.22 9.25 8.82
C LEU A 118 8.98 9.83 9.51
N LEU A 119 7.86 9.12 9.45
CA LEU A 119 6.60 9.55 10.05
C LEU A 119 6.61 9.49 11.59
N ASP A 120 7.38 8.57 12.17
CA ASP A 120 7.56 8.48 13.61
C ASP A 120 8.42 9.61 14.18
N ARG A 121 9.40 10.07 13.39
CA ARG A 121 10.26 11.21 13.76
C ARG A 121 9.62 12.58 13.52
N SER A 122 8.51 12.63 12.78
CA SER A 122 7.91 13.88 12.33
C SER A 122 6.44 14.03 12.80
N PRO A 123 6.20 14.65 13.97
CA PRO A 123 4.85 14.93 14.46
C PRO A 123 4.07 15.90 13.56
N VAL A 124 4.71 16.87 12.90
CA VAL A 124 4.02 17.76 11.96
C VAL A 124 3.60 17.03 10.70
N LEU A 125 4.43 16.15 10.13
CA LEU A 125 4.00 15.35 8.97
C LEU A 125 2.82 14.43 9.31
N ARG A 126 2.74 13.96 10.56
CA ARG A 126 1.58 13.23 11.08
C ARG A 126 0.32 14.10 11.12
N LYS A 127 0.42 15.35 11.58
CA LYS A 127 -0.70 16.32 11.51
C LYS A 127 -1.16 16.54 10.06
N VAL A 128 -0.22 16.69 9.12
CA VAL A 128 -0.56 16.83 7.68
C VAL A 128 -1.28 15.59 7.16
N LEU A 129 -0.85 14.38 7.55
CA LEU A 129 -1.53 13.14 7.20
C LEU A 129 -2.94 13.04 7.76
N ASP A 130 -3.16 13.56 8.97
CA ASP A 130 -4.47 13.54 9.60
C ASP A 130 -5.44 14.49 8.87
N ILE A 131 -4.99 15.70 8.50
CA ILE A 131 -5.76 16.60 7.63
C ILE A 131 -6.05 15.94 6.28
N LEU A 132 -5.10 15.21 5.71
CA LEU A 132 -5.28 14.51 4.43
C LEU A 132 -6.35 13.42 4.46
N ARG A 133 -6.73 12.90 5.63
CA ARG A 133 -7.81 11.89 5.74
C ARG A 133 -9.15 12.44 5.30
N ASP A 134 -9.36 13.75 5.45
CA ASP A 134 -10.57 14.44 5.01
C ASP A 134 -10.65 14.59 3.49
N TYR A 135 -9.60 14.20 2.75
CA TYR A 135 -9.52 14.26 1.29
C TYR A 135 -9.29 12.87 0.68
N PRO A 136 -10.32 11.99 0.61
CA PRO A 136 -10.18 10.60 0.15
C PRO A 136 -9.57 10.44 -1.25
N SER A 137 -9.74 11.43 -2.13
CA SER A 137 -9.17 11.44 -3.48
C SER A 137 -7.64 11.61 -3.51
N LEU A 138 -7.07 12.19 -2.45
CA LEU A 138 -5.63 12.42 -2.26
C LEU A 138 -5.01 11.41 -1.30
N TYR A 139 -5.83 10.79 -0.44
CA TYR A 139 -5.41 9.80 0.54
C TYR A 139 -5.09 8.46 -0.11
N SER A 140 -3.80 8.25 -0.46
CA SER A 140 -3.35 7.01 -1.10
C SER A 140 -3.65 5.76 -0.25
N ARG A 141 -3.83 4.60 -0.90
CA ARG A 141 -4.01 3.32 -0.18
C ARG A 141 -2.69 2.73 0.33
N THR A 142 -1.55 3.14 -0.22
CA THR A 142 -0.23 2.61 0.18
C THR A 142 0.44 3.51 1.20
N THR A 143 1.17 2.94 2.16
CA THR A 143 1.91 3.72 3.19
C THR A 143 2.81 4.78 2.54
N ARG A 144 3.65 4.37 1.59
CA ARG A 144 4.56 5.28 0.85
C ARG A 144 3.82 6.38 0.10
N GLY A 145 2.67 6.05 -0.51
CA GLY A 145 1.85 7.03 -1.21
C GLY A 145 1.25 8.06 -0.27
N LYS A 146 0.73 7.64 0.89
CA LYS A 146 0.14 8.55 1.89
C LYS A 146 1.17 9.57 2.36
N ILE A 147 2.32 9.05 2.78
CA ILE A 147 3.39 9.87 3.38
C ILE A 147 4.04 10.76 2.32
N ALA A 148 4.19 10.27 1.08
CA ALA A 148 4.63 11.10 -0.04
C ALA A 148 3.63 12.23 -0.36
N THR A 149 2.31 11.96 -0.35
CA THR A 149 1.29 12.99 -0.54
C THR A 149 1.36 14.04 0.56
N ALA A 150 1.51 13.64 1.83
CA ALA A 150 1.66 14.55 2.95
C ALA A 150 2.89 15.44 2.80
N TYR A 151 4.04 14.85 2.48
CA TYR A 151 5.27 15.59 2.26
C TYR A 151 5.14 16.58 1.09
N ILE A 152 4.52 16.17 -0.02
CA ILE A 152 4.27 17.04 -1.18
C ILE A 152 3.31 18.19 -0.83
N ALA A 153 2.27 17.92 -0.04
CA ALA A 153 1.35 18.96 0.43
C ALA A 153 2.07 19.98 1.32
N ALA A 154 2.94 19.53 2.23
CA ALA A 154 3.78 20.41 3.05
C ALA A 154 4.71 21.29 2.20
N LYS A 155 5.40 20.71 1.21
CA LYS A 155 6.24 21.45 0.25
C LYS A 155 5.47 22.53 -0.51
N ILE A 156 4.29 22.19 -1.04
CA ILE A 156 3.45 23.13 -1.78
C ILE A 156 2.95 24.27 -0.86
N ALA A 157 2.54 23.95 0.38
CA ALA A 157 2.07 24.95 1.33
C ALA A 157 3.13 25.99 1.68
N LEU A 158 4.42 25.63 1.64
CA LEU A 158 5.54 26.53 1.89
C LEU A 158 6.15 27.13 0.61
N ASN A 159 5.56 26.88 -0.57
CA ASN A 159 6.13 27.24 -1.87
C ASN A 159 7.56 26.71 -2.09
N ASP A 160 7.86 25.55 -1.51
CA ASP A 160 9.18 24.93 -1.55
C ASP A 160 9.28 23.94 -2.74
N PRO A 161 10.34 24.04 -3.58
CA PRO A 161 10.47 23.22 -4.77
C PRO A 161 10.60 21.71 -4.48
N ILE A 162 9.87 20.91 -5.27
CA ILE A 162 9.90 19.44 -5.15
C ILE A 162 11.03 18.84 -6.00
N MET A 163 12.02 18.27 -5.33
CA MET A 163 13.11 17.54 -5.99
C MET A 163 12.67 16.12 -6.39
N TYR A 164 11.98 15.98 -7.53
CA TYR A 164 11.39 14.71 -8.01
C TYR A 164 12.35 13.51 -7.98
N GLY A 165 13.64 13.74 -8.25
CA GLY A 165 14.65 12.68 -8.23
C GLY A 165 14.84 12.10 -6.82
N GLN A 166 15.02 12.96 -5.82
CA GLN A 166 15.19 12.56 -4.42
C GLN A 166 13.89 11.96 -3.87
N VAL A 167 12.75 12.61 -4.07
CA VAL A 167 11.44 12.14 -3.60
C VAL A 167 11.11 10.77 -4.21
N SER A 168 11.30 10.58 -5.51
CA SER A 168 11.10 9.29 -6.18
C SER A 168 12.02 8.20 -5.58
N LYS A 169 13.30 8.52 -5.39
CA LYS A 169 14.29 7.60 -4.81
C LYS A 169 14.07 7.32 -3.33
N PHE A 170 13.50 8.21 -2.55
CA PHE A 170 13.24 7.98 -1.14
C PHE A 170 11.95 7.18 -0.94
N PHE A 171 10.83 7.66 -1.49
CA PHE A 171 9.53 7.00 -1.31
C PHE A 171 9.34 5.76 -2.19
N GLY A 172 10.20 5.50 -3.18
CA GLY A 172 10.07 4.35 -4.10
C GLY A 172 8.87 4.45 -5.02
N LEU A 173 8.46 5.67 -5.34
CA LEU A 173 7.41 5.96 -6.29
C LEU A 173 8.04 6.44 -7.59
N THR A 174 7.43 6.13 -8.73
CA THR A 174 7.93 6.64 -10.03
C THR A 174 7.79 8.16 -10.09
N ARG A 175 8.67 8.84 -10.84
CA ARG A 175 8.58 10.29 -11.04
C ARG A 175 7.21 10.72 -11.60
N VAL A 176 6.62 9.89 -12.46
CA VAL A 176 5.26 10.11 -12.99
C VAL A 176 4.22 10.09 -11.88
N HIS A 177 4.32 9.15 -10.93
CA HIS A 177 3.41 9.09 -9.80
C HIS A 177 3.57 10.33 -8.89
N ILE A 178 4.79 10.74 -8.57
CA ILE A 178 5.05 11.98 -7.81
C ILE A 178 4.44 13.21 -8.51
N ARG A 179 4.60 13.33 -9.83
CA ARG A 179 4.01 14.41 -10.62
C ARG A 179 2.48 14.39 -10.56
N ARG A 180 1.86 13.21 -10.65
CA ARG A 180 0.40 13.07 -10.53
C ARG A 180 -0.08 13.51 -9.14
N ILE A 181 0.63 13.12 -8.08
CA ILE A 181 0.32 13.54 -6.70
C ILE A 181 0.39 15.06 -6.59
N LYS A 182 1.50 15.69 -7.03
CA LYS A 182 1.66 17.14 -7.04
C LYS A 182 0.47 17.83 -7.72
N ASN A 183 0.16 17.43 -8.95
CA ASN A 183 -0.93 18.03 -9.73
C ASN A 183 -2.30 17.87 -9.05
N ALA A 184 -2.51 16.77 -8.33
CA ALA A 184 -3.75 16.54 -7.60
C ALA A 184 -3.83 17.41 -6.34
N VAL A 185 -2.73 17.54 -5.60
CA VAL A 185 -2.64 18.39 -4.40
C VAL A 185 -2.78 19.87 -4.75
N GLU A 186 -2.18 20.35 -5.85
CA GLU A 186 -2.30 21.74 -6.30
C GLU A 186 -3.74 22.16 -6.60
N ARG A 187 -4.62 21.22 -6.95
CA ARG A 187 -6.05 21.48 -7.18
C ARG A 187 -6.82 21.64 -5.87
N ALA A 188 -6.33 21.08 -4.76
CA ALA A 188 -6.96 21.14 -3.46
C ALA A 188 -6.47 22.35 -2.66
N ARG A 189 -6.90 23.57 -3.05
CA ARG A 189 -6.48 24.83 -2.40
C ARG A 189 -6.83 24.88 -0.91
N ASP A 190 -7.98 24.34 -0.52
CA ASP A 190 -8.42 24.25 0.88
C ASP A 190 -7.46 23.40 1.73
N LEU A 191 -7.02 22.24 1.21
CA LEU A 191 -6.00 21.43 1.88
C LEU A 191 -4.71 22.23 2.10
N ILE A 192 -4.24 22.93 1.07
CA ILE A 192 -3.00 23.72 1.14
C ILE A 192 -3.12 24.82 2.21
N ALA A 193 -4.26 25.50 2.27
CA ALA A 193 -4.53 26.51 3.29
C ALA A 193 -4.48 25.91 4.70
N LYS A 194 -5.16 24.77 4.94
CA LYS A 194 -5.11 24.08 6.24
C LYS A 194 -3.70 23.64 6.63
N VAL A 195 -2.91 23.16 5.68
CA VAL A 195 -1.53 22.75 5.93
C VAL A 195 -0.63 23.94 6.24
N SER A 196 -0.82 25.08 5.56
CA SER A 196 0.03 26.28 5.76
C SER A 196 -0.06 26.90 7.16
N VAL A 197 -1.13 26.62 7.91
CA VAL A 197 -1.35 27.17 9.26
C VAL A 197 -0.68 26.31 10.35
N ILE A 198 -0.12 25.14 9.99
CA ILE A 198 0.54 24.27 10.97
C ILE A 198 1.83 24.92 11.48
N GLU A 199 1.92 25.09 12.79
CA GLU A 199 3.13 25.57 13.48
C GLU A 199 4.34 24.65 13.21
N ASP A 200 5.53 25.25 13.16
CA ASP A 200 6.82 24.58 12.92
C ASP A 200 6.98 23.84 11.58
N LEU A 201 6.01 23.94 10.66
CA LEU A 201 6.04 23.23 9.38
C LEU A 201 7.34 23.46 8.59
N SER A 202 7.82 24.70 8.53
CA SER A 202 9.07 25.02 7.81
C SER A 202 10.30 24.39 8.44
N LYS A 203 10.42 24.44 9.78
CA LYS A 203 11.55 23.89 10.51
C LYS A 203 11.59 22.36 10.38
N GLU A 204 10.43 21.74 10.52
CA GLU A 204 10.34 20.28 10.44
C GLU A 204 10.53 19.78 9.01
N LEU A 205 10.04 20.50 8.00
CA LEU A 205 10.27 20.14 6.61
C LEU A 205 11.75 20.19 6.22
N ALA A 206 12.50 21.18 6.72
CA ALA A 206 13.95 21.23 6.55
C ALA A 206 14.66 20.03 7.21
N SER A 207 14.19 19.60 8.39
CA SER A 207 14.70 18.38 9.05
C SER A 207 14.40 17.13 8.21
N ILE A 208 13.19 17.02 7.66
CA ILE A 208 12.81 15.94 6.75
C ILE A 208 13.70 15.90 5.51
N ASP A 209 13.96 17.05 4.88
CA ASP A 209 14.83 17.12 3.71
C ASP A 209 16.26 16.68 4.02
N HIS A 210 16.76 17.04 5.20
CA HIS A 210 18.06 16.58 5.69
C HIS A 210 18.07 15.06 5.86
N MET A 211 17.06 14.48 6.51
CA MET A 211 16.93 13.03 6.68
C MET A 211 16.85 12.29 5.34
N ILE A 212 16.07 12.81 4.39
CA ILE A 212 15.96 12.25 3.04
C ILE A 212 17.33 12.26 2.35
N SER A 213 18.03 13.39 2.43
CA SER A 213 19.35 13.56 1.80
C SER A 213 20.40 12.65 2.42
N GLU A 214 20.42 12.55 3.76
CA GLU A 214 21.33 11.68 4.50
C GLU A 214 21.09 10.20 4.17
N HIS A 215 19.82 9.77 4.18
CA HIS A 215 19.47 8.39 3.83
C HIS A 215 19.91 8.03 2.41
N LEU A 216 19.66 8.92 1.45
CA LEU A 216 20.07 8.72 0.05
C LEU A 216 21.60 8.72 -0.11
N GLY A 217 22.32 9.52 0.68
CA GLY A 217 23.78 9.56 0.69
C GLY A 217 24.43 8.32 1.30
N ARG A 218 23.79 7.67 2.28
CA ARG A 218 24.23 6.37 2.82
C ARG A 218 24.03 5.26 1.78
N VAL A 219 22.83 5.15 1.23
CA VAL A 219 22.50 4.14 0.20
C VAL A 219 23.37 4.26 -1.06
N GLY A 220 23.80 5.48 -1.43
CA GLY A 220 24.72 5.68 -2.55
C GLY A 220 26.14 5.17 -2.29
N ARG A 221 26.61 5.24 -1.03
CA ARG A 221 27.94 4.75 -0.62
C ARG A 221 27.97 3.23 -0.51
N ASP A 222 26.90 2.61 -0.03
CA ASP A 222 26.81 1.15 0.14
C ASP A 222 26.60 0.39 -1.20
N ALA A 223 26.32 1.11 -2.28
CA ALA A 223 26.11 0.56 -3.63
C ALA A 223 27.30 0.78 -4.57
N SER A 224 28.39 1.39 -4.09
CA SER A 224 29.66 1.63 -4.81
C SER A 224 30.73 0.66 -4.31
#